data_AF-A0A239AZM2-F1
#
_entry.id   AF-A0A239AZM2-F1
#
_cell.length_a   1.000
_cell.length_b   1.000
_cell.length_c   1.000
_cell.angle_alpha   90.00
_cell.angle_beta   90.00
_cell.angle_gamma   90.00
#
_symmetry.space_group_name_H-M   'P 1'
#
loop_
_entity.id
_entity.type
_entity.pdbx_description
1 polymer ?
#
loop_
_entity_poly.entity_id
_entity_poly.type
_entity_poly.pdbx_seq_one_letter_code
_entity_poly.pdbx_strand_id
1 'polypeptide(L)'
;MPHSNAPLTETGRLRLARCVVEQRWPLRRAAERFQVATATAHRWSVRYREHGAAGLADRSSRPRRCPRRTPTRRERRVLQVRVSRRWGPARIAGLLGMPASTVHRILVRYGAPRLTQLDRATVRVVRRYEKATPGELVHVDIKKLGNIPDGGGHRVLGRAAGRQIRSAMGYAYLHNAVDDHSRLAYTEILPDERTDTAVAFW
;
A
#
# COMPACT_ATOMS: atom_id res chain seq x y z
N MET A 1 -1.92 -20.89 1.11
CA MET A 1 -1.04 -21.68 1.99
C MET A 1 -1.89 -22.32 3.08
N PRO A 2 -1.70 -23.62 3.36
CA PRO A 2 -2.33 -24.27 4.50
C PRO A 2 -1.91 -23.56 5.79
N HIS A 3 -2.84 -23.38 6.73
CA HIS A 3 -2.52 -22.80 8.05
C HIS A 3 -1.69 -23.78 8.88
N SER A 4 -0.94 -23.28 9.87
CA SER A 4 -0.03 -24.10 10.71
C SER A 4 -0.71 -25.33 11.33
N ASN A 5 -1.98 -25.19 11.73
CA ASN A 5 -2.75 -26.27 12.36
C ASN A 5 -3.46 -27.21 11.38
N ALA A 6 -3.16 -27.14 10.07
CA ALA A 6 -3.86 -27.96 9.08
C ALA A 6 -3.32 -29.40 9.14
N PRO A 7 -4.13 -30.41 9.52
CA PRO A 7 -3.65 -31.78 9.70
C PRO A 7 -3.14 -32.40 8.40
N LEU A 8 -3.64 -31.92 7.25
CA LEU A 8 -3.16 -32.34 5.93
C LEU A 8 -2.97 -31.12 5.02
N THR A 9 -1.77 -31.02 4.45
CA THR A 9 -1.49 -30.18 3.28
C THR A 9 -2.21 -30.73 2.05
N GLU A 10 -2.22 -29.97 0.95
CA GLU A 10 -2.74 -30.43 -0.34
C GLU A 10 -2.11 -31.76 -0.78
N THR A 11 -0.78 -31.89 -0.64
CA THR A 11 -0.04 -33.12 -0.89
C THR A 11 -0.46 -34.26 0.04
N GLY A 12 -0.72 -33.97 1.31
CA GLY A 12 -1.21 -34.96 2.28
C GLY A 12 -2.59 -35.51 1.90
N ARG A 13 -3.49 -34.63 1.47
CA ARG A 13 -4.83 -35.00 0.97
C ARG A 13 -4.73 -35.86 -0.30
N LEU A 14 -3.76 -35.57 -1.16
CA LEU A 14 -3.53 -36.33 -2.40
C LEU A 14 -3.07 -37.75 -2.11
N ARG A 15 -2.09 -37.90 -1.22
CA ARG A 15 -1.63 -39.22 -0.78
C ARG A 15 -2.76 -40.03 -0.16
N LEU A 16 -3.57 -39.40 0.71
CA LEU A 16 -4.73 -40.05 1.30
C LEU A 16 -5.71 -40.53 0.22
N ALA A 17 -6.08 -39.64 -0.70
CA ALA A 17 -7.06 -39.95 -1.72
C ALA A 17 -6.58 -41.06 -2.66
N ARG A 18 -5.31 -41.08 -3.06
CA ARG A 18 -4.70 -42.15 -3.86
C ARG A 18 -4.72 -43.51 -3.15
N CYS A 19 -4.45 -43.55 -1.84
CA CYS A 19 -4.59 -44.81 -1.08
C CYS A 19 -6.01 -45.38 -1.18
N VAL A 20 -7.04 -44.53 -1.10
CA VAL A 20 -8.44 -44.99 -1.19
C VAL A 20 -8.86 -45.31 -2.63
N VAL A 21 -8.51 -44.46 -3.60
CA VAL A 21 -9.05 -44.54 -4.98
C VAL A 21 -8.21 -45.44 -5.87
N GLU A 22 -6.88 -45.30 -5.85
CA GLU A 22 -5.97 -46.05 -6.73
C GLU A 22 -5.54 -47.39 -6.09
N GLN A 23 -5.17 -47.35 -4.81
CA GLN A 23 -4.71 -48.55 -4.09
C GLN A 23 -5.86 -49.33 -3.43
N ARG A 24 -7.11 -48.86 -3.57
CA ARG A 24 -8.34 -49.48 -3.06
C ARG A 24 -8.32 -49.79 -1.55
N TRP A 25 -7.63 -48.97 -0.76
CA TRP A 25 -7.64 -49.13 0.70
C TRP A 25 -9.03 -48.85 1.28
N PRO A 26 -9.46 -49.61 2.30
CA PRO A 26 -10.64 -49.26 3.08
C PRO A 26 -10.50 -47.87 3.72
N LEU A 27 -11.61 -47.11 3.78
CA LEU A 27 -11.62 -45.76 4.34
C LEU A 27 -11.08 -45.69 5.78
N ARG A 28 -11.38 -46.70 6.62
CA ARG A 28 -10.87 -46.78 8.00
C ARG A 28 -9.35 -46.87 8.05
N ARG A 29 -8.76 -47.73 7.22
CA ARG A 29 -7.30 -47.90 7.12
C ARG A 29 -6.61 -46.63 6.65
N ALA A 30 -7.15 -45.97 5.64
CA ALA A 30 -6.62 -44.69 5.16
C ALA A 30 -6.77 -43.59 6.23
N ALA A 31 -7.93 -43.50 6.89
CA ALA A 31 -8.17 -42.53 7.96
C ALA A 31 -7.18 -42.67 9.12
N GLU A 32 -6.93 -43.91 9.57
CA GLU A 32 -5.95 -44.24 10.61
C GLU A 32 -4.51 -43.88 10.20
N ARG A 33 -4.08 -44.28 8.99
CA ARG A 33 -2.72 -43.99 8.49
C ARG A 33 -2.40 -42.50 8.44
N PHE A 34 -3.40 -41.70 8.12
CA PHE A 34 -3.28 -40.25 7.97
C PHE A 34 -3.78 -39.46 9.19
N GLN A 35 -4.16 -40.14 10.29
CA GLN A 35 -4.60 -39.53 11.54
C GLN A 35 -5.75 -38.53 11.35
N VAL A 36 -6.76 -38.92 10.55
CA VAL A 36 -7.97 -38.12 10.31
C VAL A 36 -9.22 -38.94 10.55
N ALA A 37 -10.36 -38.27 10.76
CA ALA A 37 -11.65 -38.95 10.79
C ALA A 37 -11.98 -39.64 9.46
N THR A 38 -12.69 -40.76 9.52
CA THR A 38 -13.18 -41.51 8.34
C THR A 38 -14.00 -40.65 7.38
N ALA A 39 -14.82 -39.74 7.92
CA ALA A 39 -15.58 -38.76 7.12
C ALA A 39 -14.68 -37.80 6.32
N THR A 40 -13.51 -37.43 6.87
CA THR A 40 -12.52 -36.61 6.17
C THR A 40 -11.86 -37.39 5.05
N ALA A 41 -11.49 -38.65 5.30
CA ALA A 41 -10.95 -39.54 4.27
C ALA A 41 -11.95 -39.77 3.13
N HIS A 42 -13.22 -40.01 3.48
CA HIS A 42 -14.32 -40.12 2.51
C HIS A 42 -14.44 -38.85 1.66
N ARG A 43 -14.54 -37.67 2.29
CA ARG A 43 -14.67 -36.38 1.60
C ARG A 43 -13.55 -36.15 0.58
N TRP A 44 -12.30 -36.40 0.95
CA TRP A 44 -11.17 -36.21 0.05
C TRP A 44 -11.12 -37.26 -1.06
N SER A 45 -11.49 -38.52 -0.77
CA SER A 45 -11.58 -39.55 -1.80
C SER A 45 -12.66 -39.26 -2.85
N VAL A 46 -13.85 -38.80 -2.43
CA VAL A 46 -14.93 -38.38 -3.35
C VAL A 46 -14.46 -37.23 -4.21
N ARG A 47 -13.87 -36.21 -3.60
CA ARG A 47 -13.40 -35.03 -4.34
C ARG A 47 -12.29 -35.36 -5.34
N TYR A 48 -11.41 -36.31 -5.02
CA TYR A 48 -10.39 -36.79 -5.94
C TYR A 48 -10.98 -37.54 -7.12
N ARG A 49 -12.04 -38.35 -6.92
CA ARG A 49 -12.76 -38.99 -8.03
C ARG A 49 -13.41 -37.96 -8.97
N GLU A 50 -13.97 -36.89 -8.42
CA GLU A 50 -14.68 -35.87 -9.20
C GLU A 50 -13.75 -34.90 -9.94
N HIS A 51 -12.60 -34.55 -9.36
CA HIS A 51 -11.78 -33.43 -9.82
C HIS A 51 -10.28 -33.73 -9.91
N GLY A 52 -9.88 -34.98 -9.68
CA GLY A 52 -8.48 -35.38 -9.66
C GLY A 52 -7.65 -34.63 -8.61
N ALA A 53 -6.36 -34.45 -8.90
CA ALA A 53 -5.44 -33.76 -8.00
C ALA A 53 -5.84 -32.29 -7.75
N ALA A 54 -6.36 -31.60 -8.76
CA ALA A 54 -6.79 -30.20 -8.66
C ALA A 54 -7.93 -29.98 -7.64
N GLY A 55 -8.72 -31.03 -7.36
CA GLY A 55 -9.77 -30.99 -6.34
C GLY A 55 -9.26 -30.78 -4.91
N LEU A 56 -7.98 -31.05 -4.63
CA LEU A 56 -7.47 -31.16 -3.26
C LEU A 56 -6.98 -29.83 -2.69
N ALA A 57 -6.87 -28.82 -3.54
CA ALA A 57 -6.68 -27.44 -3.16
C ALA A 57 -7.81 -26.96 -2.23
N ASP A 58 -7.48 -26.00 -1.36
CA ASP A 58 -8.47 -25.37 -0.50
C ASP A 58 -9.51 -24.62 -1.33
N ARG A 59 -10.78 -24.98 -1.15
CA ARG A 59 -11.89 -24.17 -1.66
C ARG A 59 -12.06 -22.97 -0.76
N SER A 60 -12.48 -21.85 -1.36
CA SER A 60 -12.80 -20.66 -0.58
C SER A 60 -13.87 -21.00 0.46
N SER A 61 -13.59 -20.75 1.74
CA SER A 61 -14.57 -20.77 2.82
C SER A 61 -15.48 -19.54 2.81
N ARG A 62 -15.24 -18.59 1.89
CA ARG A 62 -16.06 -17.38 1.77
C ARG A 62 -17.48 -17.77 1.36
N PRO A 63 -18.50 -17.28 2.07
CA PRO A 63 -19.88 -17.55 1.72
C PRO A 63 -20.17 -17.02 0.31
N ARG A 64 -20.85 -17.82 -0.52
CA ARG A 64 -21.28 -17.40 -1.86
C ARG A 64 -22.25 -16.22 -1.82
N ARG A 65 -23.03 -16.10 -0.73
CA ARG A 65 -24.02 -15.04 -0.52
C ARG A 65 -23.87 -14.43 0.87
N CYS A 66 -23.87 -13.10 0.95
CA CYS A 66 -23.96 -12.34 2.21
C CYS A 66 -25.24 -11.49 2.20
N PRO A 67 -26.36 -11.98 2.76
CA PRO A 67 -27.64 -11.25 2.76
C PRO A 67 -27.56 -9.89 3.44
N ARG A 68 -26.73 -9.76 4.50
CA ARG A 68 -26.50 -8.51 5.24
C ARG A 68 -25.45 -7.60 4.59
N ARG A 69 -25.09 -7.83 3.32
CA ARG A 69 -24.15 -6.96 2.59
C ARG A 69 -24.77 -5.57 2.45
N THR A 70 -23.95 -4.54 2.63
CA THR A 70 -24.35 -3.15 2.41
C THR A 70 -24.94 -2.98 0.99
N PRO A 71 -26.13 -2.37 0.84
CA PRO A 71 -26.72 -2.14 -0.47
C PRO A 71 -25.79 -1.31 -1.36
N THR A 72 -25.74 -1.63 -2.66
CA THR A 72 -24.87 -0.97 -3.65
C THR A 72 -25.02 0.55 -3.66
N ARG A 73 -26.23 1.07 -3.41
CA ARG A 73 -26.48 2.52 -3.28
C ARG A 73 -25.66 3.16 -2.16
N ARG A 74 -25.56 2.52 -0.99
CA ARG A 74 -24.71 2.98 0.13
C ARG A 74 -23.23 2.81 -0.20
N GLU A 75 -22.84 1.70 -0.84
CA GLU A 75 -21.44 1.51 -1.28
C GLU A 75 -21.00 2.61 -2.25
N ARG A 76 -21.83 2.99 -3.22
CA ARG A 76 -21.56 4.10 -4.16
C ARG A 76 -21.43 5.44 -3.44
N ARG A 77 -22.23 5.70 -2.40
CA ARG A 77 -22.11 6.94 -1.61
C ARG A 77 -20.79 7.00 -0.83
N VAL A 78 -20.30 5.87 -0.31
CA VAL A 78 -18.94 5.77 0.26
C VAL A 78 -17.87 6.16 -0.77
N LEU A 79 -17.96 5.62 -1.99
CA LEU A 79 -17.01 5.94 -3.07
C LEU A 79 -17.09 7.40 -3.52
N GLN A 80 -18.30 7.96 -3.62
CA GLN A 80 -18.49 9.36 -3.98
C GLN A 80 -17.83 10.29 -2.95
N VAL A 81 -18.06 10.08 -1.65
CA VAL A 81 -17.41 10.87 -0.59
C VAL A 81 -15.89 10.68 -0.64
N ARG A 82 -15.43 9.45 -0.87
CA ARG A 82 -13.99 9.15 -1.00
C ARG A 82 -13.33 9.97 -2.09
N VAL A 83 -13.90 10.02 -3.29
CA VAL A 83 -13.33 10.73 -4.45
C VAL A 83 -13.45 12.24 -4.27
N SER A 84 -14.63 12.73 -3.92
CA SER A 84 -14.90 14.18 -3.79
C SER A 84 -14.14 14.84 -2.65
N ARG A 85 -14.06 14.20 -1.48
CA ARG A 85 -13.49 14.82 -0.27
C ARG A 85 -12.11 14.32 0.10
N ARG A 86 -11.64 13.24 -0.54
CA ARG A 86 -10.37 12.57 -0.20
C ARG A 86 -10.29 12.18 1.27
N TRP A 87 -11.39 11.66 1.82
CA TRP A 87 -11.50 11.30 3.23
C TRP A 87 -11.13 9.84 3.49
N GLY A 88 -10.51 9.60 4.65
CA GLY A 88 -10.25 8.26 5.16
C GLY A 88 -11.52 7.57 5.70
N PRO A 89 -11.46 6.26 5.99
CA PRO A 89 -12.61 5.48 6.43
C PRO A 89 -13.35 6.07 7.64
N ALA A 90 -12.62 6.60 8.64
CA ALA A 90 -13.21 7.16 9.85
C ALA A 90 -14.06 8.41 9.60
N ARG A 91 -13.58 9.34 8.76
CA ARG A 91 -14.33 10.57 8.42
C ARG A 91 -15.55 10.27 7.55
N ILE A 92 -15.42 9.35 6.60
CA ILE A 92 -16.55 8.87 5.79
C ILE A 92 -17.60 8.17 6.68
N ALA A 93 -17.13 7.36 7.63
CA ALA A 93 -17.98 6.67 8.61
C ALA A 93 -18.80 7.66 9.45
N GLY A 94 -18.15 8.70 9.99
CA GLY A 94 -18.84 9.76 10.73
C GLY A 94 -19.89 10.49 9.89
N LEU A 95 -19.57 10.79 8.62
CA LEU A 95 -20.51 11.47 7.71
C LEU A 95 -21.73 10.60 7.35
N LEU A 96 -21.54 9.30 7.14
CA LEU A 96 -22.57 8.40 6.63
C LEU A 96 -23.27 7.57 7.72
N GLY A 97 -22.89 7.73 8.99
CA GLY A 97 -23.43 6.94 10.10
C GLY A 97 -23.15 5.44 9.92
N MET A 98 -21.93 5.07 9.55
CA MET A 98 -21.54 3.68 9.27
C MET A 98 -20.30 3.29 10.08
N PRO A 99 -20.10 2.01 10.43
CA PRO A 99 -18.85 1.57 11.04
C PRO A 99 -17.66 1.78 10.10
N ALA A 100 -16.55 2.33 10.62
CA ALA A 100 -15.33 2.57 9.85
C ALA A 100 -14.77 1.29 9.21
N SER A 101 -14.90 0.13 9.86
CA SER A 101 -14.52 -1.18 9.32
C SER A 101 -15.36 -1.60 8.11
N THR A 102 -16.63 -1.20 8.05
CA THR A 102 -17.51 -1.44 6.90
C THR A 102 -17.13 -0.53 5.74
N VAL A 103 -16.90 0.76 6.01
CA VAL A 103 -16.38 1.70 5.00
C VAL A 103 -15.05 1.21 4.43
N HIS A 104 -14.11 0.79 5.29
CA HIS A 104 -12.83 0.24 4.86
C HIS A 104 -13.00 -0.99 3.97
N ARG A 105 -13.84 -1.96 4.36
CA ARG A 105 -14.13 -3.16 3.55
C ARG A 105 -14.76 -2.80 2.19
N ILE A 106 -15.61 -1.78 2.13
CA ILE A 106 -16.16 -1.29 0.86
C ILE A 106 -15.02 -0.73 0.00
N LEU A 107 -14.19 0.18 0.52
CA LEU A 107 -13.08 0.77 -0.23
C LEU A 107 -12.12 -0.30 -0.79
N VAL A 108 -11.74 -1.29 0.03
CA VAL A 108 -10.88 -2.41 -0.39
C VAL A 108 -11.54 -3.22 -1.51
N ARG A 109 -12.85 -3.53 -1.37
CA ARG A 109 -13.57 -4.31 -2.38
C ARG A 109 -13.64 -3.63 -3.75
N TYR A 110 -13.71 -2.30 -3.78
CA TYR A 110 -13.70 -1.52 -5.01
C TYR A 110 -12.29 -1.09 -5.45
N GLY A 111 -11.23 -1.63 -4.82
CA GLY A 111 -9.85 -1.33 -5.20
C GLY A 111 -9.42 0.13 -4.96
N ALA A 112 -10.11 0.86 -4.08
CA ALA A 112 -9.75 2.25 -3.80
C ALA A 112 -8.40 2.30 -3.05
N PRO A 113 -7.36 2.94 -3.63
CA PRO A 113 -6.03 2.98 -3.03
C PRO A 113 -6.04 3.78 -1.72
N ARG A 114 -5.06 3.53 -0.85
CA ARG A 114 -4.90 4.32 0.38
C ARG A 114 -4.55 5.76 0.02
N LEU A 115 -4.99 6.75 0.81
CA LEU A 115 -4.66 8.16 0.52
C LEU A 115 -3.15 8.42 0.57
N THR A 116 -2.45 7.70 1.43
CA THR A 116 -1.00 7.77 1.55
C THR A 116 -0.25 7.25 0.33
N GLN A 117 -0.93 6.50 -0.54
CA GLN A 117 -0.39 6.00 -1.81
C GLN A 117 -0.73 6.93 -2.97
N LEU A 118 -1.55 7.96 -2.74
CA LEU A 118 -1.97 8.90 -3.76
C LEU A 118 -1.11 10.16 -3.69
N ASP A 119 -0.67 10.62 -4.85
CA ASP A 119 -0.10 11.94 -4.98
C ASP A 119 -1.17 13.00 -4.66
N ARG A 120 -0.79 14.04 -3.91
CA ARG A 120 -1.75 15.05 -3.44
C ARG A 120 -2.21 15.97 -4.57
N ALA A 121 -1.37 16.24 -5.56
CA ALA A 121 -1.70 17.11 -6.67
C ALA A 121 -2.58 16.38 -7.69
N THR A 122 -2.15 15.21 -8.14
CA THR A 122 -2.73 14.46 -9.26
C THR A 122 -3.76 13.40 -8.85
N VAL A 123 -3.81 13.00 -7.57
CA VAL A 123 -4.69 11.94 -7.05
C VAL A 123 -4.44 10.58 -7.72
N ARG A 124 -3.29 10.41 -8.35
CA ARG A 124 -2.85 9.14 -8.93
C ARG A 124 -2.00 8.36 -7.94
N VAL A 125 -1.97 7.04 -8.08
CA VAL A 125 -1.07 6.21 -7.29
C VAL A 125 0.36 6.64 -7.59
N VAL A 126 1.11 7.00 -6.55
CA VAL A 126 2.52 7.38 -6.67
C VAL A 126 3.29 6.20 -7.24
N ARG A 127 3.83 6.38 -8.44
CA ARG A 127 4.78 5.44 -9.04
C ARG A 127 6.17 5.93 -8.68
N ARG A 128 6.85 5.18 -7.81
CA ARG A 128 8.26 5.42 -7.52
C ARG A 128 9.08 4.74 -8.61
N TYR A 129 10.11 5.43 -9.07
CA TYR A 129 11.10 4.90 -9.98
C TYR A 129 12.48 5.16 -9.38
N GLU A 130 13.46 4.43 -9.89
CA GLU A 130 14.87 4.69 -9.68
C GLU A 130 15.59 4.33 -10.98
N LYS A 131 16.54 5.17 -11.39
CA LYS A 131 17.38 4.89 -12.55
C LYS A 131 18.37 3.75 -12.31
N ALA A 132 18.91 3.18 -13.39
CA ALA A 132 19.72 1.96 -13.29
C ALA A 132 21.17 2.25 -12.90
N THR A 133 21.69 3.43 -13.27
CA THR A 133 23.08 3.82 -13.03
C THR A 133 23.18 5.27 -12.54
N PRO A 134 24.21 5.62 -11.74
CA PRO A 134 24.50 7.00 -11.39
C PRO A 134 24.64 7.90 -12.63
N GLY A 135 24.12 9.12 -12.55
CA GLY A 135 24.20 10.15 -13.60
C GLY A 135 23.14 10.03 -14.70
N GLU A 136 22.32 8.99 -14.72
CA GLU A 136 21.27 8.83 -15.75
C GLU A 136 20.13 9.86 -15.59
N LEU A 137 19.83 10.27 -14.36
CA LEU A 137 18.88 11.34 -14.06
C LEU A 137 19.31 12.09 -12.81
N VAL A 138 19.44 13.40 -12.95
CA VAL A 138 19.71 14.31 -11.85
C VAL A 138 18.53 15.26 -11.68
N HIS A 139 18.04 15.35 -10.45
CA HIS A 139 16.99 16.29 -10.07
C HIS A 139 17.63 17.59 -9.62
N VAL A 140 17.35 18.67 -10.35
CA VAL A 140 17.77 20.02 -9.98
C VAL A 140 16.58 20.78 -9.41
N ASP A 141 16.76 21.38 -8.23
CA ASP A 141 15.76 22.21 -7.55
C ASP A 141 16.39 23.46 -6.93
N ILE A 142 15.70 24.58 -7.01
CA ILE A 142 16.17 25.87 -6.46
C ILE A 142 15.28 26.26 -5.28
N LYS A 143 15.89 26.37 -4.11
CA LYS A 143 15.21 26.77 -2.88
C LYS A 143 15.58 28.20 -2.50
N LYS A 144 14.60 29.09 -2.54
CA LYS A 144 14.71 30.49 -2.10
C LYS A 144 14.44 30.63 -0.60
N LEU A 145 15.40 31.12 0.16
CA LEU A 145 15.29 31.32 1.61
C LEU A 145 15.65 32.73 2.02
N GLY A 146 14.86 33.32 2.92
CA GLY A 146 15.18 34.64 3.47
C GLY A 146 16.44 34.57 4.33
N ASN A 147 17.36 35.50 4.12
CA ASN A 147 18.62 35.55 4.87
C ASN A 147 18.37 35.81 6.36
N ILE A 148 19.24 35.23 7.19
CA ILE A 148 19.22 35.42 8.64
C ILE A 148 20.30 36.45 8.99
N PRO A 149 19.97 37.49 9.75
CA PRO A 149 20.96 38.48 10.18
C PRO A 149 21.99 37.92 11.13
N ASP A 150 23.16 38.54 11.09
CA ASP A 150 24.17 38.40 12.13
C ASP A 150 23.55 38.77 13.48
N GLY A 151 23.78 37.92 14.49
CA GLY A 151 23.11 38.03 15.79
C GLY A 151 21.71 37.39 15.86
N GLY A 152 21.20 36.85 14.75
CA GLY A 152 20.01 36.01 14.70
C GLY A 152 18.70 36.75 14.44
N GLY A 153 17.68 36.01 14.00
CA GLY A 153 16.37 36.58 13.65
C GLY A 153 15.49 36.92 14.86
N HIS A 154 14.20 37.12 14.61
CA HIS A 154 13.19 37.45 15.64
C HIS A 154 13.14 36.51 16.86
N ARG A 155 13.67 35.29 16.74
CA ARG A 155 13.75 34.34 17.84
C ARG A 155 14.81 34.73 18.88
N VAL A 156 15.86 35.43 18.46
CA VAL A 156 16.92 35.97 19.33
C VAL A 156 16.60 37.42 19.71
N LEU A 157 16.24 38.25 18.72
CA LEU A 157 16.08 39.70 18.91
C LEU A 157 14.65 40.15 19.29
N GLY A 158 13.70 39.22 19.37
CA GLY A 158 12.28 39.53 19.52
C GLY A 158 11.60 39.96 18.21
N ARG A 159 10.26 39.89 18.15
CA ARG A 159 9.47 40.13 16.92
C ARG A 159 9.62 41.53 16.33
N ALA A 160 9.72 42.57 17.16
CA ALA A 160 9.79 43.95 16.70
C ALA A 160 11.13 44.25 16.01
N ALA A 161 12.25 44.02 16.71
CA ALA A 161 13.59 44.25 16.17
C ALA A 161 13.93 43.28 15.02
N GLY A 162 13.55 42.00 15.14
CA GLY A 162 13.80 41.01 14.09
C GLY A 162 13.00 41.20 12.79
N ARG A 163 11.91 41.99 12.81
CA ARG A 163 11.11 42.29 11.60
C ARG A 163 11.74 43.40 10.76
N GLN A 164 12.30 44.43 11.39
CA GLN A 164 12.99 45.52 10.70
C GLN A 164 14.21 44.99 9.92
N ILE A 165 15.02 44.15 10.56
CA ILE A 165 16.25 43.60 9.96
C ILE A 165 15.96 42.67 8.77
N ARG A 166 14.86 41.90 8.82
CA ARG A 166 14.46 41.00 7.73
C ARG A 166 14.19 41.71 6.40
N SER A 167 13.78 42.97 6.43
CA SER A 167 13.43 43.72 5.20
C SER A 167 14.64 44.08 4.34
N ALA A 168 15.86 44.11 4.91
CA ALA A 168 17.06 44.62 4.24
C ALA A 168 17.99 43.53 3.67
N MET A 169 17.81 42.26 4.03
CA MET A 169 18.83 41.22 3.79
C MET A 169 18.65 40.36 2.53
N GLY A 170 17.52 40.51 1.82
CA GLY A 170 17.24 39.72 0.63
C GLY A 170 17.12 38.22 0.87
N TYR A 171 17.43 37.44 -0.15
CA TYR A 171 17.27 35.98 -0.18
C TYR A 171 18.58 35.29 -0.57
N ALA A 172 18.80 34.10 -0.03
CA ALA A 172 19.76 33.12 -0.55
C ALA A 172 19.02 32.12 -1.45
N TYR A 173 19.68 31.73 -2.54
CA TYR A 173 19.17 30.78 -3.51
C TYR A 173 20.04 29.53 -3.46
N LEU A 174 19.51 28.47 -2.84
CA LEU A 174 20.19 27.19 -2.75
C LEU A 174 19.84 26.39 -3.99
N HIS A 175 20.78 26.25 -4.90
CA HIS A 175 20.68 25.36 -6.05
C HIS A 175 21.11 23.98 -5.60
N ASN A 176 20.25 22.98 -5.80
CA ASN A 176 20.47 21.62 -5.34
C ASN A 176 20.39 20.68 -6.53
N ALA A 177 21.35 19.77 -6.65
CA ALA A 177 21.34 18.66 -7.58
C ALA A 177 21.35 17.35 -6.79
N VAL A 178 20.45 16.43 -7.11
CA VAL A 178 20.40 15.10 -6.49
C VAL A 178 20.33 14.04 -7.57
N ASP A 179 21.32 13.14 -7.58
CA ASP A 179 21.31 11.97 -8.46
C ASP A 179 20.25 10.96 -8.00
N ASP A 180 19.42 10.48 -8.93
CA ASP A 180 18.31 9.58 -8.58
C ASP A 180 18.78 8.19 -8.13
N HIS A 181 19.90 7.68 -8.64
CA HIS A 181 20.37 6.33 -8.31
C HIS A 181 21.26 6.30 -7.06
N SER A 182 22.39 7.01 -7.09
CA SER A 182 23.37 7.04 -5.99
C SER A 182 22.90 7.85 -4.78
N ARG A 183 21.88 8.70 -4.95
CA ARG A 183 21.42 9.67 -3.95
C ARG A 183 22.49 10.68 -3.52
N LEU A 184 23.56 10.83 -4.30
CA LEU A 184 24.53 11.90 -4.10
C LEU A 184 23.82 13.25 -4.28
N ALA A 185 24.01 14.13 -3.29
CA ALA A 185 23.42 15.47 -3.28
C ALA A 185 24.54 16.52 -3.28
N TYR A 186 24.38 17.53 -4.13
CA TYR A 186 25.25 18.68 -4.24
C TYR A 186 24.43 19.96 -4.10
N THR A 187 24.93 20.94 -3.35
CA THR A 187 24.24 22.20 -3.11
C THR A 187 25.22 23.37 -3.13
N GLU A 188 24.88 24.42 -3.87
CA GLU A 188 25.55 25.71 -3.85
C GLU A 188 24.59 26.84 -3.51
N ILE A 189 25.11 27.90 -2.88
CA ILE A 189 24.37 29.14 -2.69
C ILE A 189 24.77 30.09 -3.82
N LEU A 190 23.83 30.40 -4.69
CA LEU A 190 24.06 31.26 -5.86
C LEU A 190 23.30 32.59 -5.75
N PRO A 191 23.63 33.59 -6.58
CA PRO A 191 23.09 34.95 -6.45
C PRO A 191 21.58 35.07 -6.71
N ASP A 192 21.01 34.22 -7.58
CA ASP A 192 19.60 34.27 -7.98
C ASP A 192 19.04 32.93 -8.49
N GLU A 193 17.74 32.89 -8.80
CA GLU A 193 17.02 31.75 -9.37
C GLU A 193 16.89 31.79 -10.90
N ARG A 194 17.68 32.62 -11.59
CA ARG A 194 17.53 32.84 -13.03
C ARG A 194 18.08 31.68 -13.85
N THR A 195 17.59 31.58 -15.09
CA THR A 195 17.96 30.53 -16.04
C THR A 195 19.46 30.40 -16.22
N ASP A 196 20.17 31.51 -16.45
CA ASP A 196 21.63 31.47 -16.71
C ASP A 196 22.41 30.89 -15.51
N THR A 197 22.05 31.31 -14.30
CA THR A 197 22.62 30.81 -13.04
C THR A 197 22.32 29.32 -12.85
N ALA A 198 21.08 28.89 -13.12
CA ALA A 198 20.67 27.50 -12.98
C ALA A 198 21.34 26.56 -13.99
N VAL A 199 21.55 27.02 -15.23
CA VAL A 199 22.25 26.27 -16.29
C VAL A 199 23.75 26.19 -16.00
N ALA A 200 24.35 27.25 -15.45
CA ALA A 200 25.76 27.23 -15.07
C ALA A 200 26.06 26.26 -13.90
N PHE A 201 25.06 26.00 -13.05
CA PHE A 201 25.16 25.06 -11.93
C PHE A 201 25.16 23.59 -12.38
N TRP A 202 24.39 23.22 -13.43
CA TRP A 202 24.27 21.84 -13.91
C TRP A 202 23.94 21.76 -15.40
#